data_AF-A0A8H6XKB4-F1
#
_entry.id   AF-A0A8H6XKB4-F1
#
_cell.length_a   1.000
_cell.length_b   1.000
_cell.length_c   1.000
_cell.angle_alpha   90.00
_cell.angle_beta   90.00
_cell.angle_gamma   90.00
#
_symmetry.space_group_name_H-M   'P 1'
#
loop_
_entity.id
_entity.type
_entity.pdbx_description
1 polymer ?
#
loop_
_entity_poly.entity_id
_entity_poly.type
_entity_poly.pdbx_seq_one_letter_code
_entity_poly.pdbx_strand_id
1 'polypeptide(L)'
;MPSANGSIVSHNGSKFVATFIIDEIQYVYSGNVNPNPGAFNVTKATLTYGSTADLTGTHSFTGQVGISKVTFNIRNGPVAGGPLPDNGHVDPASTVDGSGTWTTA
;
A
#
# COMPACT_ATOMS: atom_id res chain seq x y z
N MET A 1 -3.51 16.40 -7.92
CA MET A 1 -3.03 15.41 -6.93
C MET A 1 -1.63 15.02 -7.32
N PRO A 2 -0.61 15.28 -6.48
CA PRO A 2 0.74 14.77 -6.68
C PRO A 2 0.80 13.24 -6.67
N SER A 3 1.88 12.70 -7.23
CA SER A 3 2.14 11.26 -7.24
C SER A 3 3.59 10.94 -6.93
N ALA A 4 3.83 9.84 -6.23
CA ALA A 4 5.17 9.35 -5.89
C ALA A 4 5.33 7.88 -6.28
N ASN A 5 6.53 7.51 -6.71
CA ASN A 5 6.89 6.12 -7.00
C ASN A 5 7.43 5.43 -5.74
N GLY A 6 7.25 4.12 -5.68
CA GLY A 6 7.60 3.36 -4.50
C GLY A 6 7.43 1.86 -4.65
N SER A 7 7.34 1.18 -3.52
CA SER A 7 7.10 -0.26 -3.43
C SER A 7 6.05 -0.59 -2.38
N ILE A 8 5.44 -1.76 -2.52
CA ILE A 8 4.51 -2.33 -1.53
C ILE A 8 4.88 -3.80 -1.34
N VAL A 9 5.24 -4.17 -0.12
CA VAL A 9 5.71 -5.53 0.21
C VAL A 9 4.88 -6.10 1.34
N SER A 10 4.37 -7.32 1.16
CA SER A 10 3.81 -8.13 2.22
C SER A 10 4.63 -9.41 2.41
N HIS A 11 5.11 -9.64 3.62
CA HIS A 11 6.00 -10.77 3.92
C HIS A 11 5.27 -12.04 4.38
N ASN A 12 4.16 -11.89 5.12
CA ASN A 12 3.35 -13.00 5.65
C ASN A 12 1.85 -12.85 5.32
N GLY A 13 1.50 -11.89 4.47
CA GLY A 13 0.13 -11.53 4.09
C GLY A 13 -0.65 -10.76 5.16
N SER A 14 -0.43 -11.02 6.45
CA SER A 14 -1.12 -10.31 7.54
C SER A 14 -0.60 -8.88 7.76
N LYS A 15 0.58 -8.54 7.23
CA LYS A 15 1.18 -7.20 7.29
C LYS A 15 1.72 -6.80 5.93
N PHE A 16 1.63 -5.52 5.60
CA PHE A 16 2.33 -4.93 4.47
C PHE A 16 3.06 -3.64 4.86
N VAL A 17 4.06 -3.29 4.06
CA VAL A 17 4.81 -2.04 4.14
C VAL A 17 4.82 -1.41 2.75
N ALA A 18 4.32 -0.19 2.65
CA ALA A 18 4.39 0.63 1.45
C ALA A 18 5.39 1.76 1.67
N THR A 19 6.31 1.95 0.74
CA THR A 19 7.40 2.92 0.84
C THR A 19 7.40 3.80 -0.39
N PHE A 20 7.39 5.12 -0.19
CA PHE A 20 7.41 6.13 -1.25
C PHE A 20 8.44 7.20 -0.95
N ILE A 21 9.09 7.73 -1.99
CA ILE A 21 10.06 8.83 -1.86
C ILE A 21 9.43 10.09 -2.44
N ILE A 22 9.35 11.14 -1.62
CA ILE A 22 8.79 12.45 -1.97
C ILE A 22 9.78 13.50 -1.50
N ASP A 23 10.30 14.33 -2.42
CA ASP A 23 11.26 15.40 -2.10
C ASP A 23 12.44 14.89 -1.23
N GLU A 24 13.00 13.73 -1.61
CA GLU A 24 14.09 13.02 -0.92
C GLU A 24 13.75 12.45 0.47
N ILE A 25 12.52 12.64 0.95
CA ILE A 25 12.03 12.07 2.22
C ILE A 25 11.33 10.74 1.96
N GLN A 26 11.66 9.73 2.78
CA GLN A 26 11.03 8.43 2.70
C GLN A 26 9.77 8.38 3.58
N TYR A 27 8.62 8.18 2.95
CA TYR A 27 7.34 7.97 3.60
C TYR A 27 6.99 6.49 3.60
N VAL A 28 6.72 5.95 4.79
CA VAL A 28 6.44 4.53 5.00
C VAL A 28 5.07 4.37 5.62
N TYR A 29 4.19 3.60 4.98
CA TYR A 29 2.92 3.16 5.55
C TYR A 29 3.01 1.68 5.90
N SER A 30 2.90 1.35 7.18
CA SER A 30 2.91 -0.04 7.67
C SER A 30 1.54 -0.40 8.22
N GLY A 31 0.85 -1.36 7.59
CA GLY A 31 -0.50 -1.75 7.96
C GLY A 31 -0.67 -3.25 8.19
N ASN A 32 -1.63 -3.60 9.06
CA ASN A 32 -2.12 -4.96 9.20
C ASN A 32 -3.31 -5.17 8.27
N VAL A 33 -3.39 -6.34 7.63
CA VAL A 33 -4.35 -6.67 6.58
C VAL A 33 -5.23 -7.83 7.03
N ASN A 34 -6.54 -7.71 6.83
CA ASN A 34 -7.52 -8.77 7.08
C ASN A 34 -8.62 -8.76 6.01
N PRO A 35 -9.05 -9.91 5.45
CA PRO A 35 -8.44 -11.23 5.55
C PRO A 35 -7.00 -11.25 5.00
N ASN A 36 -6.21 -12.27 5.36
CA ASN A 36 -4.85 -12.43 4.86
C ASN A 36 -4.88 -12.75 3.34
N PRO A 37 -4.36 -11.87 2.46
CA PRO A 37 -4.34 -12.08 1.01
C PRO A 37 -3.16 -12.93 0.51
N GLY A 38 -2.27 -13.38 1.40
CA GLY A 38 -1.00 -14.00 1.05
C GLY A 38 0.14 -12.97 0.89
N ALA A 39 1.36 -13.48 0.72
CA ALA A 39 2.53 -12.65 0.48
C ALA A 39 2.53 -12.10 -0.96
N PHE A 40 2.95 -10.84 -1.12
CA PHE A 40 3.05 -10.20 -2.44
C PHE A 40 4.14 -9.12 -2.43
N ASN A 41 4.64 -8.79 -3.61
CA ASN A 41 5.67 -7.78 -3.78
C ASN A 41 5.41 -6.95 -5.04
N VAL A 42 5.20 -5.64 -4.86
CA VAL A 42 5.00 -4.66 -5.91
C VAL A 42 6.19 -3.70 -5.90
N THR A 43 7.04 -3.78 -6.93
CA THR A 43 8.24 -2.95 -7.05
C THR A 43 8.02 -1.65 -7.82
N LYS A 44 6.88 -1.53 -8.52
CA LYS A 44 6.48 -0.35 -9.29
C LYS A 44 5.18 0.22 -8.75
N ALA A 45 5.15 0.54 -7.46
CA ALA A 45 3.99 1.13 -6.84
C ALA A 45 3.93 2.64 -7.08
N THR A 46 2.72 3.17 -7.11
CA THR A 46 2.42 4.60 -7.17
C THR A 46 1.53 4.97 -6.00
N LEU A 47 1.86 6.07 -5.34
CA LEU A 47 1.04 6.75 -4.34
C LEU A 47 0.46 8.02 -4.97
N THR A 48 -0.85 8.22 -4.89
CA THR A 48 -1.50 9.51 -5.14
C THR A 48 -2.00 10.09 -3.82
N TYR A 49 -1.75 11.36 -3.57
CA TYR A 49 -2.07 12.03 -2.31
C TYR A 49 -2.51 13.48 -2.55
N GLY A 50 -3.05 14.15 -1.52
CA GLY A 50 -3.40 15.57 -1.59
C GLY A 50 -2.23 16.46 -1.22
N SER A 51 -1.65 16.20 -0.05
CA SER A 51 -0.46 16.87 0.50
C SER A 51 0.35 15.91 1.38
N THR A 52 1.60 16.27 1.71
CA THR A 52 2.42 15.47 2.66
C THR A 52 1.83 15.43 4.06
N ALA A 53 0.91 16.34 4.42
CA ALA A 53 0.16 16.27 5.67
C ALA A 53 -0.81 15.07 5.72
N ASP A 54 -1.14 14.45 4.59
CA ASP A 54 -1.93 13.21 4.52
C ASP A 54 -1.07 11.97 4.79
N LEU A 55 0.25 12.11 4.90
CA LEU A 55 1.21 11.01 5.03
C LEU A 55 1.78 10.93 6.45
N THR A 56 0.92 11.09 7.44
CA THR A 56 1.25 11.01 8.88
C THR A 56 0.15 10.31 9.65
N GLY A 57 0.43 9.89 10.88
CA GLY A 57 -0.55 9.30 11.80
C GLY A 57 -1.02 7.90 11.43
N THR A 58 -2.06 7.44 12.15
CA THR A 58 -2.66 6.12 11.97
C THR A 58 -4.02 6.25 11.32
N HIS A 59 -4.21 5.55 10.21
CA HIS A 59 -5.45 5.58 9.43
C HIS A 59 -5.87 4.16 9.06
N SER A 60 -7.19 3.94 8.98
CA SER A 60 -7.70 2.72 8.38
C SER A 60 -7.60 2.77 6.85
N PHE A 61 -7.67 1.60 6.22
CA PHE A 61 -7.68 1.47 4.77
C PHE A 61 -8.66 0.39 4.32
N THR A 62 -9.05 0.45 3.05
CA THR A 62 -9.62 -0.69 2.31
C THR A 62 -8.68 -1.01 1.15
N GLY A 63 -8.67 -2.26 0.70
CA GLY A 63 -7.78 -2.67 -0.37
C GLY A 63 -8.31 -3.84 -1.19
N GLN A 64 -7.72 -3.99 -2.37
CA GLN A 64 -7.92 -5.10 -3.26
C GLN A 64 -6.55 -5.66 -3.64
N VAL A 65 -6.33 -6.94 -3.35
CA VAL A 65 -5.16 -7.69 -3.79
C VAL A 65 -5.63 -8.65 -4.87
N GLY A 66 -5.43 -8.28 -6.13
CA GLY A 66 -5.97 -9.00 -7.27
C GLY A 66 -4.97 -9.92 -7.96
N ILE A 67 -5.35 -10.30 -9.18
CA ILE A 67 -4.49 -11.13 -10.04
C ILE A 67 -3.34 -10.28 -10.63
N SER A 68 -3.63 -9.09 -11.13
CA SER A 68 -2.61 -8.27 -11.84
C SER A 68 -2.20 -7.00 -11.11
N LYS A 69 -2.86 -6.65 -10.01
CA LYS A 69 -2.61 -5.39 -9.28
C LYS A 69 -3.03 -5.43 -7.82
N VAL A 70 -2.42 -4.55 -7.04
CA VAL A 70 -2.88 -4.18 -5.71
C VAL A 70 -3.37 -2.73 -5.68
N THR A 71 -4.34 -2.44 -4.83
CA THR A 71 -4.81 -1.07 -4.57
C THR A 71 -5.21 -0.97 -3.10
N PHE A 72 -4.75 0.09 -2.41
CA PHE A 72 -5.12 0.44 -1.05
C PHE A 72 -5.61 1.88 -1.02
N ASN A 73 -6.81 2.09 -0.49
CA ASN A 73 -7.43 3.39 -0.25
C ASN A 73 -7.32 3.70 1.24
N ILE A 74 -6.47 4.66 1.60
CA ILE A 74 -6.25 5.06 3.00
C ILE A 74 -7.25 6.15 3.35
N ARG A 75 -7.93 6.01 4.50
CA ARG A 75 -9.14 6.77 4.86
C ARG A 75 -8.96 8.30 4.82
N ASN A 76 -7.76 8.80 5.06
CA ASN A 76 -7.47 10.23 5.03
C ASN A 76 -7.16 10.78 3.62
N GLY A 77 -7.31 9.98 2.56
CA GLY A 77 -7.20 10.43 1.18
C GLY A 77 -6.21 9.67 0.29
N PRO A 78 -5.01 9.28 0.76
CA PRO A 78 -4.01 8.67 -0.10
C PRO A 78 -4.46 7.33 -0.71
N VAL A 79 -4.04 7.09 -1.94
CA VAL A 79 -4.26 5.83 -2.65
C VAL A 79 -2.92 5.27 -3.12
N ALA A 80 -2.60 4.05 -2.69
CA ALA A 80 -1.37 3.36 -3.01
C ALA A 80 -1.68 2.10 -3.83
N GLY A 81 -0.97 1.87 -4.93
CA GLY A 81 -1.21 0.67 -5.73
C GLY A 81 -0.16 0.44 -6.80
N GLY A 82 -0.24 -0.69 -7.48
CA GLY A 82 0.67 -1.02 -8.57
C GLY A 82 0.45 -2.42 -9.11
N PRO A 83 1.14 -2.78 -10.20
CA PRO A 83 1.03 -4.10 -10.82
C PRO A 83 1.65 -5.18 -9.92
N LEU A 84 0.98 -6.33 -9.83
CA LEU A 84 1.54 -7.54 -9.24
C LEU A 84 2.32 -8.32 -10.31
N PRO A 85 3.49 -8.89 -9.98
CA PRO A 85 4.20 -9.76 -10.90
C PRO A 85 3.44 -11.08 -11.11
N ASP A 86 3.65 -11.72 -12.26
CA ASP A 86 2.93 -12.94 -12.67
C ASP A 86 3.05 -14.11 -11.65
N ASN A 87 4.08 -14.12 -10.80
CA ASN A 87 4.32 -15.14 -9.77
C ASN A 87 3.87 -14.73 -8.35
N GLY A 88 3.26 -13.55 -8.19
CA GLY A 88 2.81 -13.00 -6.90
C GLY A 88 1.35 -12.60 -6.88
N HIS A 89 0.56 -13.14 -7.82
CA HIS A 89 -0.85 -12.86 -7.96
C HIS A 89 -1.72 -13.62 -6.96
N VAL A 90 -2.83 -13.03 -6.56
CA VAL A 90 -3.83 -13.66 -5.68
C VAL A 90 -5.07 -13.97 -6.51
N ASP A 91 -5.38 -15.26 -6.67
CA ASP A 91 -6.56 -15.76 -7.41
C ASP A 91 -7.38 -16.72 -6.50
N PRO A 92 -8.65 -16.40 -6.18
CA PRO A 92 -9.39 -15.21 -6.59
C PRO A 92 -8.88 -13.93 -5.91
N ALA A 93 -9.11 -12.79 -6.58
CA ALA A 93 -8.80 -11.49 -6.01
C ALA A 93 -9.42 -11.34 -4.61
N SER A 94 -8.63 -10.89 -3.65
CA SER A 94 -9.06 -10.71 -2.26
C SER A 94 -9.37 -9.24 -1.97
N THR A 95 -10.47 -8.99 -1.28
CA THR A 95 -10.77 -7.68 -0.70
C THR A 95 -10.34 -7.70 0.75
N VAL A 96 -9.64 -6.66 1.17
CA VAL A 96 -9.03 -6.55 2.48
C VAL A 96 -9.28 -5.19 3.12
N ASP A 97 -9.21 -5.14 4.44
CA ASP A 97 -9.25 -3.92 5.23
C ASP A 97 -8.30 -4.01 6.42
N GLY A 98 -8.09 -2.88 7.08
CA GLY A 98 -7.29 -2.82 8.29
C GLY A 98 -6.87 -1.42 8.67
N SER A 99 -5.79 -1.33 9.43
CA SER A 99 -5.20 -0.07 9.86
C SER A 99 -3.69 -0.10 9.75
N GLY A 100 -3.13 1.07 9.48
CA GLY A 100 -1.69 1.27 9.37
C GLY A 100 -1.29 2.67 9.74
N THR A 101 0.01 2.82 9.97
CA THR A 101 0.62 4.05 10.45
C THR A 101 1.64 4.54 9.45
N TRP A 102 1.60 5.85 9.18
CA TRP A 102 2.63 6.55 8.45
C TRP A 102 3.79 6.92 9.35
N THR A 103 5.00 6.71 8.87
CA THR A 103 6.26 7.18 9.47
C THR A 103 7.16 7.77 8.39
N THR A 104 7.96 8.75 8.76
CA THR A 104 9.02 9.31 7.90
C THR A 104 10.38 8.85 8.39
N ALA A 105 11.29 8.56 7.47
CA ALA A 105 12.70 8.31 7.75
C ALA A 105 13.57 9.40 7.13
#